data_AF-T2JGX9-F1
#
_entry.id   AF-T2JGX9-F1
#
_cell.length_a   1.000
_cell.length_b   1.000
_cell.length_c   1.000
_cell.angle_alpha   90.00
_cell.angle_beta   90.00
_cell.angle_gamma   90.00
#
_symmetry.space_group_name_H-M   'P 1'
#
loop_
_entity.id
_entity.type
_entity.pdbx_description
1 polymer ?
#
loop_
_entity_poly.entity_id
_entity_poly.type
_entity_poly.pdbx_seq_one_letter_code
_entity_poly.pdbx_strand_id
1 'polypeptide(L)'
;MSLIRLCYNLRAENDNYNRLTFCLLGVATPSDLIEIKLESFNITYLVRLTGFTFEESKAALLPGLTDNLQCAESILKQILHWTGGQPFLTQKLCRVVQQKNNVNNINIDELVKESILDNWEFQDQPEHLKTIRNRLLNDETKAIQLLGLYQEVLFSNTKLSYSSVKVDNSLGQMQLRLSGIVGIKRDYLQVYNPIYEYIFNSAWVKNELSKLRSYAAKMNAWVESNYNPDYLLHGETLEQVIKWSDNHKLSSIDYQFITASQQLFIKQEILEKEAKIKANILLKKTLKDREI
;
A
#
# COMPACT_ATOMS: atom_id res chain seq x y z
N MET A 1 16.56 -22.83 -9.15
CA MET A 1 17.74 -22.32 -8.37
C MET A 1 18.83 -23.36 -8.11
N SER A 2 18.53 -24.66 -8.03
CA SER A 2 19.52 -25.71 -7.74
C SER A 2 20.72 -25.74 -8.72
N LEU A 3 20.49 -25.46 -10.01
CA LEU A 3 21.56 -25.37 -11.02
C LEU A 3 22.52 -24.19 -10.75
N ILE A 4 21.99 -23.01 -10.43
CA ILE A 4 22.81 -21.81 -10.15
C ILE A 4 23.72 -22.08 -8.94
N ARG A 5 23.19 -22.74 -7.90
CA ARG A 5 23.98 -23.11 -6.73
C ARG A 5 25.01 -24.20 -7.01
N LEU A 6 24.67 -25.18 -7.84
CA LEU A 6 25.65 -26.18 -8.31
C LEU A 6 26.82 -25.51 -9.04
N CYS A 7 26.53 -24.63 -10.01
CA CYS A 7 27.56 -23.88 -10.73
C CYS A 7 28.41 -23.00 -9.81
N TYR A 8 27.80 -22.39 -8.78
CA TYR A 8 28.54 -21.61 -7.79
C TYR A 8 29.50 -22.49 -6.96
N ASN A 9 29.03 -23.64 -6.46
CA ASN A 9 29.86 -24.54 -5.65
C ASN A 9 31.03 -25.13 -6.44
N LEU A 10 30.82 -25.46 -7.73
CA LEU A 10 31.86 -26.02 -8.61
C LEU A 10 33.01 -25.04 -8.90
N ARG A 11 32.87 -23.75 -8.58
CA ARG A 11 33.99 -22.78 -8.66
C ARG A 11 35.15 -23.12 -7.75
N ALA A 12 34.93 -23.86 -6.66
CA ALA A 12 36.00 -24.31 -5.77
C ALA A 12 36.86 -25.43 -6.36
N GLU A 13 36.32 -26.20 -7.31
CA GLU A 13 36.97 -27.37 -7.91
C GLU A 13 37.41 -27.13 -9.35
N ASN A 14 36.77 -26.19 -10.06
CA ASN A 14 37.04 -25.93 -11.47
C ASN A 14 36.84 -24.44 -11.80
N ASP A 15 37.96 -23.76 -12.08
CA ASP A 15 38.00 -22.33 -12.37
C ASP A 15 37.16 -21.91 -13.57
N ASN A 16 36.84 -22.82 -14.50
CA ASN A 16 35.98 -22.50 -15.63
C ASN A 16 34.58 -22.04 -15.21
N TYR A 17 34.10 -22.40 -14.02
CA TYR A 17 32.81 -21.93 -13.51
C TYR A 17 32.81 -20.47 -13.05
N ASN A 18 33.99 -19.84 -12.86
CA ASN A 18 34.09 -18.42 -12.53
C ASN A 18 33.65 -17.50 -13.69
N ARG A 19 33.66 -18.00 -14.93
CA ARG A 19 33.18 -17.25 -16.11
C ARG A 19 31.66 -17.13 -16.20
N LEU A 20 30.92 -17.95 -15.45
CA LEU A 20 29.46 -17.98 -15.50
C LEU A 20 28.88 -17.01 -14.46
N THR A 21 28.19 -15.97 -14.92
CA THR A 21 27.43 -15.05 -14.07
C THR A 21 25.94 -15.15 -14.40
N PHE A 22 25.11 -15.32 -13.38
CA PHE A 22 23.67 -15.39 -13.52
C PHE A 22 23.05 -14.09 -13.01
N CYS A 23 22.24 -13.44 -13.83
CA CYS A 23 21.42 -12.30 -13.44
C CYS A 23 19.95 -12.70 -13.51
N LEU A 24 19.23 -12.55 -12.40
CA LEU A 24 17.80 -12.80 -12.34
C LEU A 24 17.09 -11.45 -12.27
N LEU A 25 16.24 -11.19 -13.27
CA LEU A 25 15.44 -9.98 -13.39
C LEU A 25 13.97 -10.37 -13.33
N GLY A 26 13.21 -9.72 -12.47
CA GLY A 26 11.79 -10.01 -12.34
C GLY A 26 11.13 -9.21 -11.22
N VAL A 27 9.80 -9.23 -11.24
CA VAL A 27 8.95 -8.70 -10.17
C VAL A 27 8.34 -9.91 -9.49
N ALA A 28 8.90 -10.32 -8.35
CA ALA A 28 8.43 -11.48 -7.60
C ALA A 28 8.54 -11.21 -6.10
N THR A 29 7.55 -11.64 -5.33
CA THR A 29 7.72 -11.83 -3.89
C THR A 29 8.53 -13.11 -3.64
N PRO A 30 9.23 -13.24 -2.50
CA PRO A 30 9.75 -14.54 -2.07
C PRO A 30 8.68 -15.64 -2.03
N SER A 31 7.42 -15.26 -1.83
CA SER A 31 6.27 -16.17 -1.88
C SER A 31 5.97 -16.70 -3.29
N ASP A 32 6.24 -15.92 -4.33
CA ASP A 32 6.17 -16.38 -5.73
C ASP A 32 7.36 -17.29 -6.10
N LEU A 33 8.38 -17.34 -5.22
CA LEU A 33 9.60 -18.13 -5.37
C LEU A 33 9.64 -19.33 -4.39
N ILE A 34 8.53 -19.70 -3.75
CA ILE A 34 8.42 -20.67 -2.62
C ILE A 34 9.05 -22.04 -2.88
N GLU A 35 9.20 -22.48 -4.13
CA GLU A 35 9.96 -23.71 -4.42
C GLU A 35 11.47 -23.60 -4.10
N ILE A 36 11.95 -22.39 -3.78
CA ILE A 36 13.35 -22.10 -3.53
C ILE A 36 13.54 -21.78 -2.04
N LYS A 37 14.19 -22.69 -1.30
CA LYS A 37 14.63 -22.43 0.08
C LYS A 37 15.42 -21.11 0.14
N LEU A 38 15.09 -20.24 1.12
CA LEU A 38 15.78 -18.96 1.40
C LEU A 38 17.30 -19.09 1.42
N GLU A 39 17.82 -20.20 1.94
CA GLU A 39 19.26 -20.53 1.98
C GLU A 39 19.92 -20.55 0.58
N SER A 40 19.16 -20.75 -0.49
CA SER A 40 19.62 -20.74 -1.89
C SER A 40 20.04 -19.35 -2.35
N PHE A 41 19.60 -18.30 -1.66
CA PHE A 41 19.93 -16.91 -1.97
C PHE A 41 21.16 -16.39 -1.21
N ASN A 42 21.74 -17.17 -0.29
CA ASN A 42 22.94 -16.76 0.46
C ASN A 42 24.18 -16.55 -0.41
N ILE A 43 24.14 -17.00 -1.67
CA ILE A 43 25.18 -16.83 -2.69
C ILE A 43 24.82 -15.74 -3.72
N THR A 44 23.78 -14.94 -3.45
CA THR A 44 23.27 -13.92 -4.37
C THR A 44 23.57 -12.51 -3.87
N TYR A 45 23.78 -11.61 -4.82
CA TYR A 45 23.91 -10.18 -4.56
C TYR A 45 22.63 -9.48 -5.01
N LEU A 46 21.92 -8.83 -4.08
CA LEU A 46 20.70 -8.09 -4.39
C LEU A 46 21.05 -6.70 -4.92
N VAL A 47 20.84 -6.48 -6.22
CA VAL A 47 20.90 -5.15 -6.83
C VAL A 47 19.58 -4.44 -6.56
N ARG A 48 19.57 -3.42 -5.70
CA ARG A 48 18.39 -2.59 -5.45
C ARG A 48 18.31 -1.52 -6.53
N LEU A 49 17.23 -1.55 -7.31
CA LEU A 49 16.93 -0.49 -8.26
C LEU A 49 16.21 0.64 -7.53
N THR A 50 16.86 1.79 -7.44
CA THR A 50 16.28 3.03 -6.90
C THR A 50 15.91 4.00 -8.02
N GLY A 51 15.12 5.03 -7.69
CA GLY A 51 14.86 6.12 -8.63
C GLY A 51 16.16 6.85 -8.99
N PHE A 52 16.21 7.41 -10.18
CA PHE A 52 17.37 8.15 -10.66
C PHE A 52 17.68 9.36 -9.77
N THR A 53 18.95 9.52 -9.44
CA THR A 53 19.45 10.76 -8.84
C THR A 53 19.72 11.81 -9.91
N PHE A 54 19.86 13.06 -9.49
CA PHE A 54 20.26 14.15 -10.39
C PHE A 54 21.62 13.86 -11.05
N GLU A 55 22.60 13.40 -10.28
CA GLU A 55 23.95 13.11 -10.77
C GLU A 55 23.98 11.98 -11.80
N GLU A 56 23.19 10.92 -11.61
CA GLU A 56 23.07 9.83 -12.58
C GLU A 56 22.34 10.28 -13.86
N SER A 57 21.37 11.18 -13.71
CA SER A 57 20.50 11.61 -14.81
C SER A 57 21.13 12.68 -15.70
N LYS A 58 22.04 13.50 -15.15
CA LYS A 58 22.46 14.76 -15.80
C LYS A 58 23.04 14.56 -17.20
N ALA A 59 23.93 13.58 -17.36
CA ALA A 59 24.64 13.37 -18.62
C ALA A 59 23.70 12.89 -19.74
N ALA A 60 22.65 12.14 -19.39
CA ALA A 60 21.72 11.57 -20.35
C ALA A 60 20.53 12.48 -20.66
N LEU A 61 20.01 13.20 -19.65
CA LEU A 61 18.74 13.94 -19.77
C LEU A 61 18.91 15.42 -20.06
N LEU A 62 19.96 16.09 -19.53
CA LEU A 62 20.14 17.54 -19.75
C LEU A 62 20.22 17.94 -21.23
N PRO A 63 20.98 17.22 -22.09
CA PRO A 63 21.09 17.60 -23.51
C PRO A 63 19.76 17.57 -24.26
N GLY A 64 18.78 16.83 -23.73
CA GLY A 64 17.46 16.75 -24.32
C GLY A 64 16.51 17.86 -23.88
N LEU A 65 16.83 18.68 -22.87
CA LEU A 65 15.86 19.65 -22.34
C LEU A 65 15.93 21.01 -23.04
N THR A 66 17.10 21.66 -22.98
CA THR A 66 17.35 22.97 -23.58
C THR A 66 18.87 23.22 -23.64
N ASP A 67 19.30 24.06 -24.57
CA ASP A 67 20.71 24.44 -24.73
C ASP A 67 21.22 25.30 -23.55
N ASN A 68 20.30 25.92 -22.78
CA ASN A 68 20.66 26.64 -21.57
C ASN A 68 20.86 25.67 -20.40
N LEU A 69 22.12 25.36 -20.08
CA LEU A 69 22.49 24.41 -19.03
C LEU A 69 21.86 24.73 -17.66
N GLN A 70 21.89 26.00 -17.23
CA GLN A 70 21.33 26.38 -15.92
C GLN A 70 19.82 26.14 -15.87
N CYS A 71 19.12 26.43 -16.96
CA CYS A 71 17.70 26.16 -17.07
C CYS A 71 17.41 24.66 -17.11
N ALA A 72 18.16 23.89 -17.92
CA ALA A 72 18.02 22.44 -18.02
C ALA A 72 18.21 21.76 -16.65
N GLU A 73 19.22 22.18 -15.87
CA GLU A 73 19.45 21.66 -14.53
C GLU A 73 18.28 21.96 -13.58
N SER A 74 17.74 23.17 -13.63
CA SER A 74 16.60 23.57 -12.79
C SER A 74 15.36 22.75 -13.12
N ILE A 75 15.06 22.59 -14.41
CA ILE A 75 13.95 21.76 -14.90
C ILE A 75 14.12 20.31 -14.45
N LEU A 76 15.31 19.72 -14.66
CA LEU A 76 15.55 18.33 -14.30
C LEU A 76 15.40 18.10 -12.79
N LYS A 77 15.87 19.04 -11.95
CA LYS A 77 15.69 18.96 -10.49
C LYS A 77 14.21 18.96 -10.10
N GLN A 78 13.40 19.81 -10.73
CA GLN A 78 11.94 19.86 -10.49
C GLN A 78 11.23 18.60 -10.97
N ILE A 79 11.59 18.07 -12.15
CA ILE A 79 11.06 16.79 -12.64
C ILE A 79 11.38 15.67 -11.64
N LEU A 80 12.64 15.54 -11.23
CA LEU A 80 13.06 14.51 -10.28
C LEU A 80 12.39 14.66 -8.92
N HIS A 81 12.10 15.89 -8.48
CA HIS A 81 11.31 16.15 -7.28
C HIS A 81 9.91 15.52 -7.39
N TRP A 82 9.20 15.79 -8.48
CA TRP A 82 7.85 15.26 -8.71
C TRP A 82 7.81 13.74 -8.92
N THR A 83 8.81 13.17 -9.60
CA THR A 83 8.81 11.75 -9.97
C THR A 83 9.51 10.86 -8.96
N GLY A 84 10.27 11.43 -8.02
CA GLY A 84 11.17 10.68 -7.14
C GLY A 84 12.24 9.91 -7.92
N GLY A 85 12.57 10.36 -9.14
CA GLY A 85 13.46 9.65 -10.05
C GLY A 85 12.87 8.39 -10.67
N GLN A 86 11.55 8.16 -10.57
CA GLN A 86 10.94 6.99 -11.20
C GLN A 86 11.16 7.03 -12.72
N PRO A 87 11.77 5.99 -13.34
CA PRO A 87 12.27 6.10 -14.71
C PRO A 87 11.23 6.48 -15.76
N PHE A 88 10.05 5.86 -15.70
CA PHE A 88 8.99 6.09 -16.68
C PHE A 88 8.44 7.52 -16.62
N LEU A 89 8.06 7.99 -15.43
CA LEU A 89 7.53 9.33 -15.21
C LEU A 89 8.58 10.40 -15.50
N THR A 90 9.84 10.15 -15.14
CA THR A 90 10.95 11.07 -15.43
C THR A 90 11.11 11.26 -16.93
N GLN A 91 11.16 10.17 -17.70
CA GLN A 91 11.24 10.24 -19.15
C GLN A 91 9.98 10.85 -19.78
N LYS A 92 8.78 10.52 -19.26
CA LYS A 92 7.50 11.09 -19.72
C LYS A 92 7.50 12.60 -19.57
N LEU A 93 7.87 13.13 -18.40
CA LEU A 93 7.92 14.57 -18.17
C LEU A 93 9.01 15.26 -18.99
N CYS A 94 10.21 14.68 -19.11
CA CYS A 94 11.25 15.22 -20.01
C CYS A 94 10.73 15.35 -21.46
N ARG A 95 10.00 14.34 -21.94
CA ARG A 95 9.38 14.37 -23.28
C ARG A 95 8.31 15.45 -23.39
N VAL A 96 7.47 15.62 -22.36
CA VAL A 96 6.43 16.67 -22.35
C VAL A 96 7.08 18.06 -22.36
N VAL A 97 8.19 18.26 -21.62
CA VAL A 97 8.96 19.52 -21.64
C VAL A 97 9.47 19.83 -23.05
N GLN A 98 10.07 18.87 -23.73
CA GLN A 98 10.59 19.05 -25.10
C GLN A 98 9.52 19.50 -26.11
N GLN A 99 8.25 19.21 -25.86
CA GLN A 99 7.15 19.56 -26.75
C GLN A 99 6.64 21.00 -26.55
N LYS A 100 7.16 21.74 -25.57
CA LYS A 100 6.71 23.10 -25.27
C LYS A 100 7.58 24.13 -26.00
N ASN A 101 6.94 25.18 -26.53
CA ASN A 101 7.60 26.20 -27.35
C ASN A 101 8.58 27.11 -26.59
N ASN A 102 8.43 27.25 -25.27
CA ASN A 102 9.30 28.11 -24.45
C ASN A 102 9.76 27.36 -23.19
N VAL A 103 10.66 26.41 -23.38
CA VAL A 103 11.21 25.57 -22.29
C VAL A 103 11.87 26.43 -21.20
N ASN A 104 12.50 27.55 -21.56
CA ASN A 104 13.28 28.34 -20.61
C ASN A 104 12.45 29.04 -19.52
N ASN A 105 11.12 29.15 -19.71
CA ASN A 105 10.20 29.77 -18.75
C ASN A 105 9.04 28.82 -18.39
N ILE A 106 9.28 27.51 -18.45
CA ILE A 106 8.25 26.51 -18.16
C ILE A 106 8.02 26.39 -16.64
N ASN A 107 6.75 26.33 -16.24
CA ASN A 107 6.36 25.97 -14.89
C ASN A 107 6.15 24.45 -14.82
N ILE A 108 7.02 23.74 -14.11
CA ILE A 108 6.96 22.27 -14.01
C ILE A 108 5.78 21.81 -13.16
N ASP A 109 5.39 22.57 -12.14
CA ASP A 109 4.24 22.22 -11.30
C ASP A 109 2.93 22.24 -12.12
N GLU A 110 2.76 23.30 -12.92
CA GLU A 110 1.61 23.43 -13.84
C GLU A 110 1.66 22.35 -14.92
N LEU A 111 2.84 22.06 -15.47
CA LEU A 111 3.03 20.99 -16.45
C LEU A 111 2.61 19.63 -15.90
N VAL A 112 3.04 19.28 -14.69
CA VAL A 112 2.70 18.02 -14.02
C VAL A 112 1.21 17.94 -13.77
N LYS A 113 0.60 19.03 -13.31
CA LYS A 113 -0.84 19.12 -13.11
C LYS A 113 -1.61 18.82 -14.40
N GLU A 114 -1.31 19.56 -15.47
CA GLU A 114 -2.03 19.44 -16.75
C GLU A 114 -1.82 18.08 -17.43
N SER A 115 -0.60 17.53 -17.37
CA SER A 115 -0.22 16.36 -18.17
C SER A 115 -0.29 15.01 -17.43
N ILE A 116 -0.44 15.03 -16.10
CA ILE A 116 -0.46 13.82 -15.28
C ILE A 116 -1.59 13.83 -14.27
N LEU A 117 -1.76 14.90 -13.48
CA LEU A 117 -2.66 14.87 -12.32
C LEU A 117 -4.14 15.06 -12.71
N ASP A 118 -4.42 16.03 -13.57
CA ASP A 118 -5.78 16.33 -13.99
C ASP A 118 -6.32 15.20 -14.88
N ASN A 119 -7.48 14.63 -14.53
CA ASN A 119 -8.07 13.50 -15.25
C ASN A 119 -7.09 12.34 -15.50
N TRP A 120 -6.22 12.06 -14.51
CA TRP A 120 -5.10 11.12 -14.64
C TRP A 120 -5.50 9.76 -15.24
N GLU A 121 -6.68 9.23 -14.90
CA GLU A 121 -7.15 7.93 -15.40
C GLU A 121 -7.27 7.89 -16.93
N PHE A 122 -7.67 9.02 -17.53
CA PHE A 122 -7.78 9.17 -18.98
C PHE A 122 -6.42 9.47 -19.62
N GLN A 123 -5.58 10.27 -18.96
CA GLN A 123 -4.27 10.70 -19.46
C GLN A 123 -3.15 9.66 -19.29
N ASP A 124 -3.38 8.59 -18.52
CA ASP A 124 -2.39 7.54 -18.24
C ASP A 124 -2.20 6.60 -19.45
N GLN A 125 -1.57 7.17 -20.49
CA GLN A 125 -1.14 6.52 -21.72
C GLN A 125 0.34 6.88 -22.01
N PRO A 126 1.23 5.88 -22.19
CA PRO A 126 0.98 4.46 -21.87
C PRO A 126 0.74 4.27 -20.36
N GLU A 127 0.10 3.16 -20.00
CA GLU A 127 -0.38 2.94 -18.63
C GLU A 127 0.76 2.79 -17.61
N HIS A 128 0.64 3.51 -16.51
CA HIS A 128 1.54 3.43 -15.37
C HIS A 128 0.77 3.57 -14.06
N LEU A 129 0.00 4.64 -13.92
CA LEU A 129 -0.82 4.90 -12.74
C LEU A 129 -1.97 3.89 -12.62
N LYS A 130 -2.63 3.53 -13.73
CA LYS A 130 -3.67 2.50 -13.77
C LYS A 130 -3.09 1.13 -13.39
N THR A 131 -1.85 0.84 -13.78
CA THR A 131 -1.15 -0.38 -13.37
C THR A 131 -0.95 -0.42 -11.86
N ILE A 132 -0.55 0.68 -11.24
CA ILE A 132 -0.43 0.79 -9.77
C ILE A 132 -1.80 0.56 -9.11
N ARG A 133 -2.84 1.27 -9.57
CA ARG A 133 -4.22 1.11 -9.09
C ARG A 133 -4.67 -0.35 -9.16
N ASN A 134 -4.54 -0.98 -10.32
CA ASN A 134 -4.97 -2.35 -10.55
C ASN A 134 -4.21 -3.33 -9.64
N ARG A 135 -2.92 -3.10 -9.39
CA ARG A 135 -2.15 -3.93 -8.43
C ARG A 135 -2.65 -3.81 -6.99
N LEU A 136 -3.25 -2.69 -6.61
CA LEU A 136 -3.84 -2.50 -5.29
C LEU A 136 -5.25 -3.09 -5.17
N LEU A 137 -6.02 -3.10 -6.26
CA LEU A 137 -7.46 -3.38 -6.23
C LEU A 137 -7.87 -4.73 -6.84
N ASN A 138 -7.07 -5.32 -7.74
CA ASN A 138 -7.50 -6.50 -8.53
C ASN A 138 -7.81 -7.73 -7.68
N ASP A 139 -7.15 -7.90 -6.54
CA ASP A 139 -7.45 -8.98 -5.60
C ASP A 139 -8.28 -8.42 -4.44
N GLU A 140 -9.61 -8.47 -4.58
CA GLU A 140 -10.54 -7.96 -3.57
C GLU A 140 -10.30 -8.59 -2.18
N THR A 141 -9.83 -9.85 -2.14
CA THR A 141 -9.51 -10.54 -0.89
C THR A 141 -8.34 -9.90 -0.15
N LYS A 142 -7.48 -9.12 -0.82
CA LYS A 142 -6.31 -8.46 -0.22
C LYS A 142 -6.35 -6.94 -0.30
N ALA A 143 -7.17 -6.37 -1.19
CA ALA A 143 -7.23 -4.95 -1.46
C ALA A 143 -7.45 -4.13 -0.17
N ILE A 144 -8.29 -4.63 0.72
CA ILE A 144 -8.60 -3.99 2.01
C ILE A 144 -7.37 -3.87 2.91
N GLN A 145 -6.59 -4.96 3.04
CA GLN A 145 -5.34 -4.95 3.79
C GLN A 145 -4.31 -4.01 3.14
N LEU A 146 -4.15 -4.06 1.81
CA LEU A 146 -3.18 -3.23 1.09
C LEU A 146 -3.49 -1.74 1.21
N LEU A 147 -4.75 -1.36 1.01
CA LEU A 147 -5.22 0.02 1.16
C LEU A 147 -5.13 0.50 2.62
N GLY A 148 -5.42 -0.38 3.59
CA GLY A 148 -5.25 -0.06 5.01
C GLY A 148 -3.78 0.21 5.37
N LEU A 149 -2.86 -0.65 4.94
CA LEU A 149 -1.42 -0.44 5.12
C LEU A 149 -0.95 0.84 4.43
N TYR A 150 -1.43 1.11 3.22
CA TYR A 150 -1.09 2.34 2.51
C TYR A 150 -1.64 3.59 3.20
N GLN A 151 -2.83 3.51 3.81
CA GLN A 151 -3.38 4.58 4.64
C GLN A 151 -2.47 4.92 5.84
N GLU A 152 -1.87 3.93 6.48
CA GLU A 152 -0.87 4.14 7.54
C GLU A 152 0.37 4.87 7.01
N VAL A 153 0.85 4.50 5.82
CA VAL A 153 1.98 5.17 5.17
C VAL A 153 1.65 6.64 4.86
N LEU A 154 0.47 6.92 4.29
CA LEU A 154 0.01 8.29 4.01
C LEU A 154 -0.08 9.13 5.29
N PHE A 155 -0.63 8.57 6.37
CA PHE A 155 -0.71 9.28 7.65
C PHE A 155 0.68 9.64 8.19
N SER A 156 1.64 8.72 8.03
CA SER A 156 3.02 8.93 8.49
C SER A 156 3.78 10.03 7.75
N ASN A 157 3.47 10.26 6.47
CA ASN A 157 4.09 11.32 5.68
C ASN A 157 3.68 12.72 6.15
N THR A 158 2.49 12.86 6.74
CA THR A 158 1.93 14.17 7.14
C THR A 158 2.40 14.66 8.51
N LYS A 159 3.01 13.80 9.33
CA LYS A 159 3.48 14.15 10.68
C LYS A 159 5.00 14.08 10.78
N LEU A 160 5.61 15.18 11.19
CA LEU A 160 7.01 15.25 11.62
C LEU A 160 7.20 14.36 12.86
N SER A 161 7.67 13.14 12.62
CA SER A 161 8.13 12.16 13.62
C SER A 161 7.02 11.43 14.40
N TYR A 162 7.23 10.13 14.63
CA TYR A 162 6.48 9.16 15.46
C TYR A 162 5.51 8.14 14.82
N SER A 163 5.04 8.26 13.57
CA SER A 163 4.14 7.22 12.98
C SER A 163 4.63 6.57 11.69
N SER A 164 5.94 6.56 11.43
CA SER A 164 6.53 5.93 10.25
C SER A 164 6.36 4.40 10.28
N VAL A 165 5.84 3.82 9.20
CA VAL A 165 5.67 2.36 9.06
C VAL A 165 7.04 1.72 8.86
N LYS A 166 7.57 1.04 9.89
CA LYS A 166 8.87 0.36 9.83
C LYS A 166 8.78 -0.84 8.89
N VAL A 167 9.83 -1.05 8.10
CA VAL A 167 9.92 -2.20 7.20
C VAL A 167 9.99 -3.49 8.02
N ASP A 168 9.02 -4.38 7.82
CA ASP A 168 8.93 -5.69 8.50
C ASP A 168 9.02 -6.88 7.53
N ASN A 169 9.01 -6.61 6.22
CA ASN A 169 8.98 -7.62 5.15
C ASN A 169 7.79 -8.60 5.22
N SER A 170 6.70 -8.22 5.88
CA SER A 170 5.43 -8.93 5.81
C SER A 170 4.92 -9.00 4.36
N LEU A 171 4.11 -10.02 4.06
CA LEU A 171 3.56 -10.21 2.70
C LEU A 171 2.83 -8.96 2.18
N GLY A 172 2.06 -8.29 3.05
CA GLY A 172 1.36 -7.05 2.71
C GLY A 172 2.31 -5.91 2.35
N GLN A 173 3.37 -5.67 3.15
CA GLN A 173 4.40 -4.67 2.81
C GLN A 173 5.15 -5.02 1.52
N MET A 174 5.44 -6.30 1.28
CA MET A 174 6.08 -6.72 0.05
C MET A 174 5.19 -6.45 -1.17
N GLN A 175 3.91 -6.84 -1.12
CA GLN A 175 2.94 -6.58 -2.18
C GLN A 175 2.76 -5.09 -2.43
N LEU A 176 2.67 -4.29 -1.36
CA LEU A 176 2.54 -2.84 -1.48
C LEU A 176 3.78 -2.22 -2.18
N ARG A 177 4.99 -2.68 -1.87
CA ARG A 177 6.22 -2.26 -2.59
C ARG A 177 6.21 -2.70 -4.05
N LEU A 178 5.77 -3.93 -4.35
CA LEU A 178 5.71 -4.43 -5.73
C LEU A 178 4.66 -3.70 -6.58
N SER A 179 3.66 -3.07 -5.97
CA SER A 179 2.78 -2.15 -6.68
C SER A 179 3.56 -0.98 -7.30
N GLY A 180 4.66 -0.57 -6.64
CA GLY A 180 5.46 0.60 -6.99
C GLY A 180 5.04 1.89 -6.29
N ILE A 181 3.96 1.87 -5.49
CA ILE A 181 3.41 3.07 -4.84
C ILE A 181 4.25 3.54 -3.63
N VAL A 182 4.98 2.63 -2.98
CA VAL A 182 5.86 2.92 -1.84
C VAL A 182 7.28 2.45 -2.09
N GLY A 183 8.24 3.18 -1.49
CA GLY A 183 9.65 2.82 -1.42
C GLY A 183 10.12 2.66 0.03
N ILE A 184 11.39 2.29 0.20
CA ILE A 184 12.05 2.25 1.52
C ILE A 184 12.99 3.45 1.64
N LYS A 185 12.83 4.23 2.72
CA LYS A 185 13.77 5.29 3.10
C LYS A 185 14.11 5.15 4.57
N ARG A 186 15.40 4.95 4.88
CA ARG A 186 15.92 4.81 6.26
C ARG A 186 15.14 3.76 7.09
N ASP A 187 14.86 2.60 6.50
CA ASP A 187 14.10 1.48 7.10
C ASP A 187 12.60 1.71 7.33
N TYR A 188 12.02 2.74 6.72
CA TYR A 188 10.58 3.00 6.76
C TYR A 188 9.98 2.98 5.36
N LEU A 189 8.72 2.56 5.26
CA LEU A 189 7.91 2.72 4.06
C LEU A 189 7.51 4.19 3.90
N GLN A 190 7.62 4.69 2.67
CA GLN A 190 7.18 6.02 2.28
C GLN A 190 6.53 5.98 0.91
N VAL A 191 5.58 6.88 0.66
CA VAL A 191 5.06 7.08 -0.69
C VAL A 191 6.23 7.43 -1.61
N TYR A 192 6.30 6.77 -2.77
CA TYR A 192 7.50 6.79 -3.59
C TYR A 192 7.81 8.19 -4.16
N ASN A 193 6.77 8.95 -4.55
CA ASN A 193 6.91 10.30 -5.07
C ASN A 193 5.63 11.15 -4.87
N PRO A 194 5.75 12.49 -5.01
CA PRO A 194 4.62 13.42 -4.89
C PRO A 194 3.46 13.16 -5.85
N ILE A 195 3.71 12.71 -7.09
CA ILE A 195 2.64 12.39 -8.05
C ILE A 195 1.73 11.29 -7.48
N TYR A 196 2.31 10.23 -6.93
CA TYR A 196 1.54 9.13 -6.35
C TYR A 196 0.78 9.57 -5.10
N GLU A 197 1.42 10.38 -4.23
CA GLU A 197 0.77 10.91 -3.03
C GLU A 197 -0.42 11.81 -3.38
N TYR A 198 -0.31 12.60 -4.44
CA TYR A 198 -1.39 13.45 -4.92
C TYR A 198 -2.57 12.63 -5.45
N ILE A 199 -2.29 11.62 -6.29
CA ILE A 199 -3.32 10.82 -6.97
C ILE A 199 -3.96 9.82 -6.01
N PHE A 200 -3.14 9.02 -5.33
CA PHE A 200 -3.57 7.99 -4.39
C PHE A 200 -3.60 8.56 -2.97
N ASN A 201 -4.18 9.74 -2.80
CA ASN A 201 -4.24 10.40 -1.50
C ASN A 201 -5.23 9.70 -0.53
N SER A 202 -5.31 10.21 0.71
CA SER A 202 -6.22 9.66 1.73
C SER A 202 -7.70 9.67 1.33
N ALA A 203 -8.15 10.65 0.53
CA ALA A 203 -9.52 10.70 0.05
C ALA A 203 -9.80 9.60 -0.98
N TRP A 204 -8.86 9.37 -1.91
CA TRP A 204 -8.93 8.26 -2.86
C TRP A 204 -8.98 6.91 -2.12
N VAL A 205 -8.10 6.70 -1.13
CA VAL A 205 -8.09 5.46 -0.33
C VAL A 205 -9.41 5.28 0.43
N LYS A 206 -9.94 6.32 1.09
CA LYS A 206 -11.24 6.26 1.79
C LYS A 206 -12.38 5.89 0.83
N ASN A 207 -12.36 6.45 -0.38
CA ASN A 207 -13.34 6.15 -1.42
C ASN A 207 -13.27 4.69 -1.86
N GLU A 208 -12.09 4.16 -2.20
CA GLU A 208 -11.96 2.76 -2.62
C GLU A 208 -12.32 1.78 -1.49
N LEU A 209 -11.89 2.06 -0.25
CA LEU A 209 -12.28 1.25 0.91
C LEU A 209 -13.79 1.23 1.15
N SER A 210 -14.49 2.34 0.86
CA SER A 210 -15.95 2.40 0.99
C SER A 210 -16.69 1.52 -0.02
N LYS A 211 -16.10 1.27 -1.19
CA LYS A 211 -16.65 0.36 -2.21
C LYS A 211 -16.43 -1.10 -1.85
N LEU A 212 -15.33 -1.42 -1.18
CA LEU A 212 -14.93 -2.79 -0.83
C LEU A 212 -15.61 -3.34 0.43
N ARG A 213 -16.19 -2.47 1.27
CA ARG A 213 -16.73 -2.86 2.58
C ARG A 213 -18.19 -2.42 2.72
N SER A 214 -19.09 -3.37 2.92
CA SER A 214 -20.51 -3.07 3.21
C SER A 214 -20.72 -2.31 4.53
N TYR A 215 -19.77 -2.39 5.47
CA TYR A 215 -19.82 -1.78 6.80
C TYR A 215 -19.00 -0.48 6.92
N ALA A 216 -18.47 0.07 5.81
CA ALA A 216 -17.58 1.23 5.83
C ALA A 216 -18.15 2.45 6.57
N ALA A 217 -19.44 2.76 6.36
CA ALA A 217 -20.08 3.92 6.97
C ALA A 217 -20.10 3.83 8.50
N LYS A 218 -20.49 2.66 9.04
CA LYS A 218 -20.50 2.41 10.48
C LYS A 218 -19.10 2.42 11.08
N MET A 219 -18.13 1.80 10.40
CA MET A 219 -16.73 1.81 10.85
C MET A 219 -16.15 3.22 10.88
N ASN A 220 -16.39 4.04 9.84
CA ASN A 220 -15.91 5.41 9.80
C ASN A 220 -16.52 6.24 10.93
N ALA A 221 -17.83 6.13 11.16
CA ALA A 221 -18.50 6.82 12.26
C ALA A 221 -17.99 6.33 13.64
N TRP A 222 -17.69 5.05 13.78
CA TRP A 222 -17.06 4.49 14.98
C TRP A 222 -15.69 5.13 15.25
N VAL A 223 -14.83 5.25 14.24
CA VAL A 223 -13.51 5.89 14.39
C VAL A 223 -13.64 7.40 14.65
N GLU A 224 -14.48 8.10 13.88
CA GLU A 224 -14.68 9.56 13.99
C GLU A 224 -15.32 9.97 15.34
N SER A 225 -16.11 9.09 15.95
CA SER A 225 -16.72 9.29 17.28
C SER A 225 -15.82 8.88 18.45
N ASN A 226 -14.53 8.63 18.21
CA ASN A 226 -13.60 8.12 19.21
C ASN A 226 -14.07 6.79 19.82
N TYR A 227 -14.43 5.86 18.94
CA TYR A 227 -14.81 4.47 19.24
C TYR A 227 -16.15 4.31 19.97
N ASN A 228 -17.16 5.16 19.69
CA ASN A 228 -18.49 5.05 20.31
C ASN A 228 -19.17 3.71 19.95
N PRO A 229 -19.52 2.86 20.94
CA PRO A 229 -20.18 1.57 20.72
C PRO A 229 -21.47 1.59 19.89
N ASP A 230 -22.20 2.72 19.80
CA ASP A 230 -23.45 2.84 19.04
C ASP A 230 -23.29 2.55 17.53
N TYR A 231 -22.07 2.70 17.02
CA TYR A 231 -21.77 2.45 15.61
C TYR A 231 -21.32 1.02 15.32
N LEU A 232 -21.21 0.17 16.34
CA LEU A 232 -20.82 -1.23 16.15
C LEU A 232 -21.90 -2.02 15.40
N LEU A 233 -21.49 -3.17 14.87
CA LEU A 233 -22.38 -4.07 14.16
C LEU A 233 -23.13 -4.96 15.14
N HIS A 234 -24.37 -5.30 14.79
CA HIS A 234 -25.25 -6.16 15.59
C HIS A 234 -26.05 -7.09 14.69
N GLY A 235 -26.55 -8.18 15.27
CA GLY A 235 -27.47 -9.12 14.63
C GLY A 235 -26.94 -9.65 13.30
N GLU A 236 -27.84 -9.78 12.32
CA GLU A 236 -27.54 -10.38 11.02
C GLU A 236 -26.40 -9.66 10.29
N THR A 237 -26.31 -8.33 10.38
CA THR A 237 -25.23 -7.57 9.74
C THR A 237 -23.85 -7.96 10.29
N LEU A 238 -23.73 -8.19 11.61
CA LEU A 238 -22.48 -8.66 12.20
C LEU A 238 -22.13 -10.06 11.71
N GLU A 239 -23.09 -10.98 11.68
CA GLU A 239 -22.87 -12.35 11.20
C GLU A 239 -22.42 -12.39 9.74
N GLN A 240 -23.04 -11.59 8.88
CA GLN A 240 -22.68 -11.47 7.47
C GLN A 240 -21.25 -10.94 7.30
N VAL A 241 -20.87 -9.92 8.07
CA VAL A 241 -19.52 -9.33 8.03
C VAL A 241 -18.46 -10.31 8.55
N ILE A 242 -18.76 -11.09 9.59
CA ILE A 242 -17.84 -12.12 10.08
C ILE A 242 -17.59 -13.18 8.99
N LYS A 243 -18.65 -13.74 8.41
CA LYS A 243 -18.52 -14.74 7.33
C LYS A 243 -17.76 -14.20 6.12
N TRP A 244 -18.01 -12.94 5.77
CA TRP A 244 -17.28 -12.27 4.70
C TRP A 244 -15.79 -12.09 5.07
N SER A 245 -15.48 -11.74 6.32
CA SER A 245 -14.11 -11.53 6.79
C SER A 245 -13.24 -12.78 6.77
N ASP A 246 -13.82 -13.97 6.89
CA ASP A 246 -13.09 -15.24 6.84
C ASP A 246 -12.35 -15.45 5.50
N ASN A 247 -12.87 -14.85 4.42
CA ASN A 247 -12.31 -14.96 3.08
C ASN A 247 -11.47 -13.74 2.67
N HIS A 248 -11.33 -12.73 3.55
CA HIS A 248 -10.64 -11.47 3.25
C HIS A 248 -9.49 -11.21 4.23
N LYS A 249 -8.38 -10.71 3.70
CA LYS A 249 -7.31 -10.10 4.49
C LYS A 249 -7.72 -8.68 4.81
N LEU A 250 -7.90 -8.41 6.11
CA LEU A 250 -8.36 -7.13 6.61
C LEU A 250 -7.21 -6.26 7.12
N SER A 251 -7.46 -4.96 7.22
CA SER A 251 -6.54 -4.04 7.90
C SER A 251 -6.66 -4.17 9.42
N SER A 252 -5.71 -3.62 10.16
CA SER A 252 -5.73 -3.64 11.63
C SER A 252 -7.01 -3.02 12.20
N ILE A 253 -7.47 -1.89 11.63
CA ILE A 253 -8.66 -1.20 12.10
C ILE A 253 -9.96 -1.96 11.81
N ASP A 254 -10.02 -2.69 10.69
CA ASP A 254 -11.17 -3.57 10.39
C ASP A 254 -11.28 -4.70 11.42
N TYR A 255 -10.15 -5.35 11.75
CA TYR A 255 -10.13 -6.39 12.78
C TYR A 255 -10.59 -5.84 14.14
N GLN A 256 -10.14 -4.64 14.51
CA GLN A 256 -10.57 -4.00 15.76
C GLN A 256 -12.08 -3.72 15.78
N PHE A 257 -12.63 -3.19 14.68
CA PHE A 257 -14.06 -2.88 14.56
C PHE A 257 -14.95 -4.14 14.65
N ILE A 258 -14.57 -5.20 13.94
CA ILE A 258 -15.32 -6.47 13.96
C ILE A 258 -15.22 -7.12 15.34
N THR A 259 -14.03 -7.14 15.95
CA THR A 259 -13.82 -7.71 17.29
C THR A 259 -14.60 -6.94 18.35
N ALA A 260 -14.59 -5.60 18.30
CA ALA A 260 -15.37 -4.78 19.22
C ALA A 260 -16.88 -5.05 19.08
N SER A 261 -17.36 -5.22 17.84
CA SER A 261 -18.75 -5.59 17.56
C SER A 261 -19.13 -6.95 18.14
N GLN A 262 -18.25 -7.96 17.97
CA GLN A 262 -18.43 -9.29 18.56
C GLN A 262 -18.46 -9.26 20.10
N GLN A 263 -17.54 -8.52 20.72
CA GLN A 263 -17.47 -8.40 22.17
C GLN A 263 -18.74 -7.75 22.75
N LEU A 264 -19.25 -6.71 22.09
CA LEU A 264 -20.49 -6.05 22.50
C LEU A 264 -21.69 -7.00 22.38
N PHE A 265 -21.78 -7.75 21.28
CA PHE A 265 -22.82 -8.76 21.10
C PHE A 265 -22.80 -9.83 22.20
N ILE A 266 -21.63 -10.40 22.50
CA ILE A 266 -21.47 -11.41 23.56
C ILE A 266 -21.89 -10.82 24.92
N LYS A 267 -21.48 -9.58 25.21
CA LYS A 267 -21.84 -8.89 26.46
C LYS A 267 -23.36 -8.72 26.59
N GLN A 268 -24.05 -8.36 25.52
CA GLN A 268 -25.51 -8.22 25.50
C GLN A 268 -26.22 -9.56 25.72
N GLU A 269 -25.77 -10.64 25.07
CA GLU A 269 -26.35 -11.98 25.29
C GLU A 269 -26.22 -12.46 26.74
N ILE A 270 -25.07 -12.20 27.38
CA ILE A 270 -24.85 -12.56 28.79
C ILE A 270 -25.83 -11.79 29.68
N LEU A 271 -25.95 -10.47 29.49
CA LEU A 271 -26.87 -9.63 30.26
C LEU A 271 -28.33 -10.04 30.08
N GLU A 272 -28.74 -10.39 28.86
CA GLU A 272 -30.09 -10.89 28.60
C GLU A 272 -30.35 -12.24 29.27
N LYS A 273 -29.39 -13.17 29.23
CA LYS A 273 -29.50 -14.46 29.92
C LYS A 273 -29.62 -14.26 31.43
N GLU A 274 -28.80 -13.38 32.01
CA GLU A 274 -28.88 -13.03 33.43
C GLU A 274 -30.23 -12.38 33.80
N ALA A 275 -30.74 -11.47 32.96
CA ALA A 275 -32.05 -10.84 33.17
C ALA A 275 -33.19 -11.87 33.11
N LYS A 276 -33.17 -12.78 32.14
CA LYS A 276 -34.13 -13.90 32.02
C LYS A 276 -34.08 -14.82 33.24
N ILE A 277 -32.88 -15.15 33.74
CA ILE A 277 -32.70 -15.95 34.96
C ILE A 277 -33.28 -15.22 36.17
N LYS A 278 -32.95 -13.94 36.37
CA LYS A 278 -33.47 -13.12 37.48
C LYS A 278 -34.99 -13.02 37.43
N ALA A 279 -35.57 -12.78 36.26
CA ALA A 279 -37.02 -12.72 36.06
C ALA A 279 -37.69 -14.06 36.40
N ASN A 280 -37.12 -15.18 35.96
CA ASN A 280 -37.63 -16.53 36.28
C ASN A 280 -37.56 -16.84 37.79
N ILE A 281 -36.49 -16.43 38.48
CA ILE A 281 -36.37 -16.58 39.94
C ILE A 281 -37.45 -15.75 40.65
N LEU A 282 -37.68 -14.51 40.21
CA LEU A 282 -38.70 -13.63 40.79
C LEU A 282 -40.10 -14.20 40.60
N LEU A 283 -40.42 -14.68 39.38
CA LEU A 283 -41.72 -15.28 39.06
C LEU A 283 -42.00 -16.50 39.95
N LYS A 284 -41.01 -17.39 40.15
CA LYS A 284 -41.13 -18.56 41.03
C LYS A 284 -41.37 -18.18 42.49
N LYS A 285 -40.74 -17.11 42.99
CA LYS A 285 -41.02 -16.60 44.35
C LYS A 285 -42.46 -16.09 44.46
N THR A 286 -42.90 -15.27 43.51
CA THR A 286 -44.26 -14.70 43.54
C THR A 286 -45.39 -15.73 43.40
N LEU A 287 -45.15 -16.85 42.71
CA LEU A 287 -46.10 -17.96 42.64
C LEU A 287 -46.17 -18.73 43.97
N LYS A 288 -45.02 -18.94 44.61
CA LYS A 288 -44.94 -19.62 45.91
C LYS A 288 -45.60 -18.81 47.03
N ASP A 289 -45.50 -17.48 46.96
CA ASP A 289 -46.14 -16.56 47.92
C ASP A 289 -47.66 -16.40 47.68
N ARG A 290 -48.21 -16.91 46.56
CA ARG A 290 -49.65 -16.93 46.25
C ARG A 290 -50.34 -18.27 46.57
N GLU A 291 -49.59 -19.31 46.86
CA GLU A 291 -50.09 -20.66 47.23
C GLU A 291 -50.18 -20.88 48.76
N ILE A 292 -49.94 -19.83 49.55
CA ILE A 292 -50.07 -19.78 51.02
C ILE A 292 -51.19 -18.80 51.37
#